data_AF-A0AAV5VE44-F1
#
_entry.id   AF-A0AAV5VE44-F1
#
_cell.length_a   1.000
_cell.length_b   1.000
_cell.length_c   1.000
_cell.angle_alpha   90.00
_cell.angle_beta   90.00
_cell.angle_gamma   90.00
#
_symmetry.space_group_name_H-M   'P 1'
#
loop_
_entity.id
_entity.type
_entity.pdbx_description
1 polymer ?
#
loop_
_entity_poly.entity_id
_entity_poly.type
_entity_poly.pdbx_seq_one_letter_code
_entity_poly.pdbx_strand_id
1 'polypeptide(L)'
;MGSKLRGSRLESELDRARTEGNWSRVAELVKAAKSRASGLPSHLTKLIEAEAEIELFLESQDVLSPRSSHTSGLKASEERLRALLGDDDAEAMYLEARLLLAKCAYVRAEGKTAVGLIDESGMEKANTPFRSLRALRLVAEAYAIKGLCMEQWEEGEGGESRRRQRIIGSFEKAAELTISYVSELEKTLNPMRGG
;
A
#
# COMPACT_ATOMS: atom_id res chain seq x y z
N MET A 1 -7.68 16.96 -32.43
CA MET A 1 -6.60 16.22 -31.73
C MET A 1 -6.47 16.75 -30.31
N GLY A 2 -7.19 16.20 -29.31
CA GLY A 2 -7.28 16.84 -27.99
C GLY A 2 -7.55 15.94 -26.77
N SER A 3 -7.31 14.62 -26.85
CA SER A 3 -7.67 13.70 -25.76
C SER A 3 -6.50 13.04 -25.02
N LYS A 4 -5.27 13.03 -25.56
CA LYS A 4 -4.13 12.38 -24.89
C LYS A 4 -3.56 13.16 -23.69
N LEU A 5 -3.79 14.47 -23.60
CA LEU A 5 -3.20 15.32 -22.56
C LEU A 5 -3.96 15.29 -21.21
N ARG A 6 -5.26 14.94 -21.21
CA ARG A 6 -6.07 14.92 -19.98
C ARG A 6 -5.74 13.74 -19.06
N GLY A 7 -5.48 12.56 -19.63
CA GLY A 7 -5.04 11.38 -18.88
C GLY A 7 -3.72 11.64 -18.16
N SER A 8 -2.70 12.09 -18.89
CA SER A 8 -1.37 12.36 -18.33
C SER A 8 -1.34 13.42 -17.23
N ARG A 9 -2.12 14.51 -17.34
CA ARG A 9 -2.17 15.54 -16.29
C ARG A 9 -2.90 15.05 -15.04
N LEU A 10 -4.03 14.36 -15.22
CA LEU A 10 -4.79 13.78 -14.11
C LEU A 10 -4.00 12.68 -13.39
N GLU A 11 -3.34 11.80 -14.15
CA GLU A 11 -2.45 10.76 -13.63
C GLU A 11 -1.32 11.38 -12.79
N SER A 12 -0.66 12.42 -13.31
CA SER A 12 0.39 13.12 -12.57
C SER A 12 -0.11 13.74 -11.27
N GLU A 13 -1.33 14.31 -11.28
CA GLU A 13 -1.94 14.90 -10.09
C GLU A 13 -2.35 13.84 -9.06
N LEU A 14 -2.88 12.70 -9.52
CA LEU A 14 -3.18 11.55 -8.67
C LEU A 14 -1.92 10.97 -8.03
N ASP A 15 -0.86 10.75 -8.82
CA ASP A 15 0.41 10.20 -8.31
C ASP A 15 1.06 11.14 -7.30
N ARG A 16 1.00 12.45 -7.54
CA ARG A 16 1.46 13.46 -6.59
C ARG A 16 0.64 13.39 -5.29
N ALA A 17 -0.68 13.44 -5.37
CA ALA A 17 -1.55 13.41 -4.18
C ALA A 17 -1.37 12.12 -3.36
N ARG A 18 -1.22 10.96 -4.02
CA ARG A 18 -0.93 9.67 -3.35
C ARG A 18 0.44 9.66 -2.68
N THR A 19 1.43 10.28 -3.31
CA THR A 19 2.80 10.39 -2.75
C THR A 19 2.83 11.32 -1.53
N GLU A 20 2.10 12.43 -1.58
CA GLU A 20 1.95 13.38 -0.47
C GLU A 20 1.03 12.85 0.65
N GLY A 21 0.31 11.74 0.42
CA GLY A 21 -0.65 11.19 1.37
C GLY A 21 -1.93 12.02 1.51
N ASN A 22 -2.26 12.86 0.53
CA ASN A 22 -3.49 13.65 0.55
C ASN A 22 -4.68 12.83 0.02
N TRP A 23 -5.15 11.87 0.82
CA TRP A 23 -6.15 10.89 0.38
C TRP A 23 -7.52 11.48 0.12
N SER A 24 -7.90 12.55 0.83
CA SER A 24 -9.09 13.33 0.53
C SER A 24 -9.06 13.87 -0.91
N ARG A 25 -7.91 14.42 -1.33
CA ARG A 25 -7.73 14.90 -2.71
C ARG A 25 -7.74 13.77 -3.73
N VAL A 26 -7.13 12.62 -3.41
CA VAL A 26 -7.17 11.43 -4.27
C VAL A 26 -8.61 10.99 -4.53
N ALA A 27 -9.43 10.90 -3.48
CA ALA A 27 -10.83 10.49 -3.59
C ALA A 27 -11.65 11.45 -4.48
N GLU A 28 -11.45 12.77 -4.34
CA GLU A 28 -12.08 13.77 -5.21
C GLU A 28 -11.68 13.59 -6.68
N LEU A 29 -10.38 13.43 -6.95
CA LEU A 29 -9.85 13.29 -8.30
C LEU A 29 -10.34 12.01 -8.98
N VAL A 30 -10.37 10.88 -8.27
CA VAL A 30 -10.90 9.61 -8.79
C VAL A 30 -12.39 9.73 -9.10
N LYS A 31 -13.19 10.34 -8.21
CA LYS A 31 -14.62 10.58 -8.44
C LYS A 31 -14.85 11.44 -9.68
N ALA A 32 -14.07 12.52 -9.83
CA ALA A 32 -14.14 13.39 -11.00
C ALA A 32 -13.73 12.65 -12.29
N ALA A 33 -12.69 11.83 -12.23
CA ALA A 33 -12.21 11.00 -13.34
C ALA A 33 -13.30 10.06 -13.88
N LYS A 34 -13.97 9.34 -12.97
CA LYS A 34 -15.07 8.43 -13.28
C LYS A 34 -16.25 9.16 -13.94
N SER A 35 -16.61 10.33 -13.42
CA SER A 35 -17.75 11.11 -13.95
C SER A 35 -17.52 11.70 -15.36
N ARG A 36 -16.27 11.90 -15.75
CA ARG A 36 -15.89 12.61 -16.99
C ARG A 36 -15.35 11.71 -18.09
N ALA A 37 -15.39 10.38 -17.89
CA ALA A 37 -14.76 9.40 -18.79
C ALA A 37 -13.32 9.82 -19.15
N SER A 38 -12.50 10.11 -18.13
CA SER A 38 -11.20 10.75 -18.27
C SER A 38 -10.16 9.97 -19.09
N GLY A 39 -10.45 8.71 -19.43
CA GLY A 39 -9.53 7.79 -20.11
C GLY A 39 -8.57 7.08 -19.18
N LEU A 40 -8.71 7.23 -17.85
CA LEU A 40 -7.91 6.49 -16.87
C LEU A 40 -8.21 4.99 -17.00
N PRO A 41 -7.19 4.11 -17.06
CA PRO A 41 -7.43 2.67 -17.12
C PRO A 41 -8.30 2.18 -15.95
N SER A 42 -9.19 1.23 -16.23
CA SER A 42 -10.15 0.70 -15.24
C SER A 42 -9.43 0.07 -14.04
N HIS A 43 -8.37 -0.72 -14.29
CA HIS A 43 -7.57 -1.33 -13.24
C HIS A 43 -6.86 -0.28 -12.36
N LEU A 44 -6.32 0.78 -12.95
CA LEU A 44 -5.66 1.87 -12.22
C LEU A 44 -6.66 2.64 -11.35
N THR A 45 -7.82 2.96 -11.93
CA THR A 45 -8.91 3.60 -11.20
C THR A 45 -9.32 2.76 -9.99
N LYS A 46 -9.43 1.45 -10.19
CA LYS A 46 -9.80 0.53 -9.12
C LYS A 46 -8.77 0.49 -7.99
N LEU A 47 -7.48 0.41 -8.34
CA LEU A 47 -6.39 0.37 -7.36
C LEU A 47 -6.36 1.64 -6.51
N ILE A 48 -6.42 2.81 -7.17
CA ILE A 48 -6.35 4.12 -6.49
C ILE A 48 -7.60 4.34 -5.62
N GLU A 49 -8.78 3.95 -6.10
CA GLU A 49 -10.02 4.06 -5.32
C GLU A 49 -9.95 3.19 -4.06
N ALA A 50 -9.52 1.93 -4.18
CA ALA A 50 -9.37 1.06 -3.03
C ALA A 50 -8.34 1.59 -2.03
N GLU A 51 -7.19 2.08 -2.51
CA GLU A 51 -6.17 2.67 -1.65
C GLU A 51 -6.70 3.88 -0.88
N ALA A 52 -7.36 4.83 -1.57
CA ALA A 52 -7.90 6.01 -0.90
C ALA A 52 -8.96 5.65 0.16
N GLU A 53 -9.83 4.68 -0.12
CA GLU A 53 -10.80 4.17 0.86
C GLU A 53 -10.11 3.58 2.10
N ILE A 54 -9.04 2.80 1.91
CA ILE A 54 -8.28 2.20 3.01
C ILE A 54 -7.61 3.27 3.86
N GLU A 55 -6.92 4.21 3.23
CA GLU A 55 -6.13 5.20 3.95
C GLU A 55 -7.02 6.23 4.65
N LEU A 56 -8.13 6.65 4.04
CA LEU A 56 -9.13 7.49 4.71
C LEU A 56 -9.78 6.75 5.89
N PHE A 57 -10.03 5.45 5.76
CA PHE A 57 -10.52 4.65 6.89
C PHE A 57 -9.51 4.68 8.04
N LEU A 58 -8.22 4.51 7.75
CA LEU A 58 -7.15 4.55 8.76
C LEU A 58 -7.00 5.93 9.41
N GLU A 59 -7.06 7.01 8.63
CA GLU A 59 -7.01 8.39 9.14
C GLU A 59 -8.20 8.73 10.05
N SER A 60 -9.34 8.08 9.85
CA SER A 60 -10.53 8.26 10.71
C SER A 60 -10.42 7.55 12.07
N GLN A 61 -9.39 6.72 12.29
CA GLN A 61 -9.19 6.03 13.56
C GLN A 61 -8.27 6.85 14.48
N ASP A 62 -8.74 7.14 15.70
CA ASP A 62 -7.91 7.83 16.72
C ASP A 62 -6.67 7.00 17.11
N VAL A 63 -6.83 5.68 17.19
CA VAL A 63 -5.75 4.73 17.49
C VAL A 63 -5.88 3.56 16.54
N LEU A 64 -4.82 3.34 15.76
CA LEU A 64 -4.75 2.27 14.77
C LEU A 64 -4.52 0.92 15.48
N SER A 65 -5.62 0.30 15.90
CA SER A 65 -5.64 -0.98 16.61
C SER A 65 -6.34 -2.03 15.75
N PRO A 66 -5.70 -3.17 15.42
CA PRO A 66 -6.34 -4.29 14.75
C PRO A 66 -7.60 -4.78 15.46
N ARG A 67 -8.75 -4.78 14.78
CA ARG A 67 -10.04 -5.24 15.33
C ARG A 67 -10.88 -5.92 14.26
N SER A 68 -11.45 -7.08 14.60
CA SER A 68 -12.37 -7.80 13.70
C SER A 68 -13.64 -7.01 13.35
N SER A 69 -14.01 -6.00 14.15
CA SER A 69 -15.16 -5.13 13.87
C SER A 69 -14.96 -4.18 12.68
N HIS A 70 -13.74 -4.03 12.15
CA HIS A 70 -13.45 -3.14 11.02
C HIS A 70 -13.90 -3.68 9.64
N THR A 71 -14.48 -4.89 9.57
CA THR A 71 -14.83 -5.56 8.31
C THR A 71 -15.71 -4.72 7.39
N SER A 72 -16.73 -4.02 7.92
CA SER A 72 -17.65 -3.26 7.07
C SER A 72 -17.01 -2.06 6.38
N GLY A 73 -16.02 -1.42 7.02
CA GLY A 73 -15.34 -0.23 6.49
C GLY A 73 -14.39 -0.51 5.32
N LEU A 74 -13.92 -1.75 5.20
CA LEU A 74 -12.89 -2.15 4.21
C LEU A 74 -13.41 -3.14 3.17
N LYS A 75 -14.67 -3.59 3.26
CA LYS A 75 -15.21 -4.62 2.37
C LYS A 75 -15.15 -4.23 0.89
N ALA A 76 -15.56 -3.00 0.57
CA ALA A 76 -15.59 -2.52 -0.82
C ALA A 76 -14.18 -2.40 -1.44
N SER A 77 -13.21 -1.88 -0.67
CA SER A 77 -11.81 -1.79 -1.11
C SER A 77 -11.21 -3.18 -1.33
N GLU A 78 -11.46 -4.13 -0.44
CA GLU A 78 -10.98 -5.50 -0.61
C GLU A 78 -11.58 -6.22 -1.83
N GLU A 79 -12.89 -6.14 -2.04
CA GLU A 79 -13.55 -6.74 -3.21
C GLU A 79 -12.93 -6.20 -4.51
N ARG A 80 -12.67 -4.89 -4.54
CA ARG A 80 -12.05 -4.23 -5.67
C ARG A 80 -10.60 -4.68 -5.91
N LEU A 81 -9.82 -4.85 -4.84
CA LEU A 81 -8.44 -5.35 -4.93
C LEU A 81 -8.38 -6.83 -5.34
N ARG A 82 -9.27 -7.67 -4.83
CA ARG A 82 -9.37 -9.08 -5.25
C ARG A 82 -9.74 -9.21 -6.72
N ALA A 83 -10.61 -8.33 -7.22
CA ALA A 83 -10.94 -8.27 -8.63
C ALA A 83 -9.73 -7.91 -9.51
N LEU A 84 -8.77 -7.10 -9.00
CA LEU A 84 -7.52 -6.82 -9.73
C LEU A 84 -6.58 -8.03 -9.78
N LEU A 85 -6.53 -8.83 -8.71
CA LEU A 85 -5.67 -10.02 -8.68
C LEU A 85 -6.13 -11.13 -9.64
N GLY A 86 -7.39 -11.11 -10.07
CA GLY A 86 -7.93 -12.02 -11.07
C GLY A 86 -8.00 -11.45 -12.49
N ASP A 87 -7.46 -10.24 -12.71
CA ASP A 87 -7.45 -9.56 -14.00
C ASP A 87 -6.05 -9.63 -14.61
N ASP A 88 -5.90 -10.41 -15.69
CA ASP A 88 -4.61 -10.61 -16.37
C ASP A 88 -4.03 -9.30 -16.91
N ASP A 89 -4.87 -8.32 -17.25
CA ASP A 89 -4.43 -6.99 -17.71
C ASP A 89 -3.91 -6.11 -16.56
N ALA A 90 -4.00 -6.56 -15.31
CA ALA A 90 -3.59 -5.85 -14.11
C ALA A 90 -2.33 -6.43 -13.44
N GLU A 91 -1.56 -7.29 -14.12
CA GLU A 91 -0.35 -7.93 -13.57
C GLU A 91 0.64 -6.91 -12.97
N ALA A 92 0.79 -5.73 -13.59
CA ALA A 92 1.66 -4.67 -13.09
C ALA A 92 1.26 -4.12 -11.70
N MET A 93 0.02 -4.31 -11.28
CA MET A 93 -0.55 -3.85 -10.00
C MET A 93 -0.57 -4.94 -8.93
N TYR A 94 -0.15 -6.16 -9.28
CA TYR A 94 -0.27 -7.33 -8.43
C TYR A 94 0.39 -7.16 -7.06
N LEU A 95 1.62 -6.64 -7.05
CA LEU A 95 2.36 -6.33 -5.83
C LEU A 95 1.54 -5.36 -4.96
N GLU A 96 1.16 -4.21 -5.52
CA GLU A 96 0.48 -3.14 -4.79
C GLU A 96 -0.88 -3.61 -4.26
N ALA A 97 -1.63 -4.36 -5.06
CA ALA A 97 -2.93 -4.89 -4.68
C ALA A 97 -2.82 -5.88 -3.51
N ARG A 98 -1.80 -6.75 -3.51
CA ARG A 98 -1.55 -7.66 -2.39
C ARG A 98 -1.14 -6.94 -1.12
N LEU A 99 -0.27 -5.94 -1.20
CA LEU A 99 0.16 -5.19 -0.02
C LEU A 99 -0.99 -4.39 0.61
N LEU A 100 -1.85 -3.81 -0.23
CA LEU A 100 -3.07 -3.14 0.24
C LEU A 100 -4.06 -4.13 0.88
N LEU A 101 -4.25 -5.32 0.29
CA LEU A 101 -5.06 -6.38 0.92
C LEU A 101 -4.47 -6.85 2.25
N ALA A 102 -3.14 -6.94 2.35
CA ALA A 102 -2.47 -7.31 3.59
C ALA A 102 -2.70 -6.26 4.69
N LYS A 103 -2.68 -4.97 4.31
CA LYS A 103 -3.03 -3.86 5.20
C LYS A 103 -4.48 -3.99 5.69
N CYS A 104 -5.44 -4.28 4.80
CA CYS A 104 -6.82 -4.57 5.21
C CYS A 104 -6.90 -5.74 6.21
N ALA A 105 -6.26 -6.87 5.90
CA ALA A 105 -6.25 -8.04 6.77
C ALA A 105 -5.67 -7.73 8.16
N TYR A 106 -4.57 -6.97 8.22
CA TYR A 106 -3.99 -6.53 9.49
C TYR A 106 -4.97 -5.68 10.30
N VAL A 107 -5.61 -4.69 9.70
CA VAL A 107 -6.59 -3.82 10.36
C VAL A 107 -7.78 -4.60 10.93
N ARG A 108 -8.13 -5.74 10.33
CA ARG A 108 -9.17 -6.67 10.79
C ARG A 108 -8.71 -7.71 11.81
N ALA A 109 -7.48 -7.61 12.31
CA ALA A 109 -6.85 -8.60 13.19
C ALA A 109 -6.68 -10.00 12.55
N GLU A 110 -6.56 -10.08 11.23
CA GLU A 110 -6.36 -11.33 10.49
C GLU A 110 -4.88 -11.52 10.13
N GLY A 111 -4.04 -11.60 11.16
CA GLY A 111 -2.58 -11.57 10.97
C GLY A 111 -2.04 -12.68 10.05
N LYS A 112 -2.60 -13.90 10.11
CA LYS A 112 -2.21 -15.01 9.23
C LYS A 112 -2.47 -14.71 7.76
N THR A 113 -3.62 -14.13 7.46
CA THR A 113 -3.99 -13.70 6.10
C THR A 113 -3.07 -12.59 5.62
N ALA A 114 -2.79 -11.59 6.47
CA ALA A 114 -1.89 -10.48 6.13
C ALA A 114 -0.48 -10.98 5.76
N VAL A 115 0.10 -11.86 6.58
CA VAL A 115 1.42 -12.45 6.30
C VAL A 115 1.42 -13.26 5.02
N GLY A 116 0.40 -14.09 4.78
CA GLY A 116 0.30 -14.87 3.53
C GLY A 116 0.26 -13.97 2.28
N LEU A 117 -0.55 -12.91 2.31
CA LEU A 117 -0.62 -11.93 1.22
C LEU A 117 0.73 -11.25 0.97
N ILE A 118 1.47 -10.94 2.03
CA ILE A 118 2.80 -10.33 1.95
C ILE A 118 3.83 -11.31 1.38
N ASP A 119 3.86 -12.56 1.87
CA ASP A 119 4.79 -13.58 1.40
C ASP A 119 4.57 -13.90 -0.09
N GLU A 120 3.31 -13.96 -0.52
CA GLU A 120 2.97 -14.19 -1.92
C GLU A 120 3.23 -12.97 -2.82
N SER A 121 3.25 -11.75 -2.27
CA SER A 121 3.41 -10.50 -3.05
C SER A 121 4.69 -10.45 -3.90
N GLY A 122 5.71 -11.23 -3.54
CA GLY A 122 7.01 -11.22 -4.20
C GLY A 122 7.86 -10.00 -3.86
N MET A 123 7.47 -9.18 -2.87
CA MET A 123 8.21 -7.97 -2.50
C MET A 123 9.67 -8.26 -2.11
N GLU A 124 9.96 -9.44 -1.55
CA GLU A 124 11.33 -9.86 -1.18
C GLU A 124 12.22 -10.16 -2.40
N LYS A 125 11.62 -10.41 -3.57
CA LYS A 125 12.32 -10.68 -4.83
C LYS A 125 12.50 -9.41 -5.66
N ALA A 126 11.92 -8.29 -5.23
CA ALA A 126 12.04 -7.01 -5.92
C ALA A 126 13.45 -6.43 -5.71
N ASN A 127 14.43 -6.92 -6.46
CA ASN A 127 15.80 -6.38 -6.50
C ASN A 127 15.89 -5.02 -7.21
N THR A 128 14.75 -4.44 -7.60
CA THR A 128 14.70 -3.17 -8.33
C THR A 128 14.58 -2.02 -7.34
N PRO A 129 15.35 -0.93 -7.47
CA PRO A 129 15.12 0.27 -6.68
C PRO A 129 13.66 0.73 -6.82
N PHE A 130 13.06 1.15 -5.72
CA PHE A 130 11.65 1.55 -5.68
C PHE A 130 11.39 2.70 -6.65
N ARG A 131 10.40 2.53 -7.52
CA ARG A 131 10.09 3.49 -8.60
C ARG A 131 9.48 4.81 -8.10
N SER A 132 8.99 4.85 -6.86
CA SER A 132 8.42 6.04 -6.24
C SER A 132 8.53 5.99 -4.71
N LEU A 133 8.49 7.17 -4.08
CA LEU A 133 8.38 7.30 -2.62
C LEU A 133 7.19 6.54 -2.06
N ARG A 134 6.06 6.53 -2.78
CA ARG A 134 4.86 5.76 -2.40
C ARG A 134 5.14 4.26 -2.37
N ALA A 135 5.78 3.71 -3.40
CA ALA A 135 6.08 2.28 -3.47
C ALA A 135 7.03 1.86 -2.33
N LEU A 136 8.02 2.69 -2.04
CA LEU A 136 8.95 2.49 -0.92
C LEU A 136 8.22 2.48 0.42
N ARG A 137 7.34 3.48 0.67
CA ARG A 137 6.50 3.53 1.88
C ARG A 137 5.63 2.28 2.01
N LEU A 138 4.93 1.88 0.94
CA LEU A 138 4.01 0.74 0.97
C LEU A 138 4.73 -0.57 1.33
N VAL A 139 5.95 -0.78 0.82
CA VAL A 139 6.74 -1.99 1.15
C VAL A 139 7.31 -1.91 2.57
N ALA A 140 7.75 -0.73 3.02
CA ALA A 140 8.19 -0.53 4.41
C ALA A 140 7.06 -0.87 5.41
N GLU A 141 5.85 -0.37 5.16
CA GLU A 141 4.66 -0.67 5.94
C GLU A 141 4.31 -2.16 5.92
N ALA A 142 4.43 -2.82 4.76
CA ALA A 142 4.19 -4.26 4.64
C ALA A 142 5.15 -5.08 5.51
N TYR A 143 6.45 -4.74 5.53
CA TYR A 143 7.40 -5.39 6.43
C TYR A 143 7.07 -5.15 7.91
N ALA A 144 6.64 -3.94 8.28
CA ALA A 144 6.20 -3.65 9.65
C ALA A 144 4.96 -4.47 10.04
N ILE A 145 3.96 -4.53 9.17
CA ILE A 145 2.75 -5.35 9.35
C ILE A 145 3.12 -6.83 9.49
N LYS A 146 4.04 -7.35 8.67
CA LYS A 146 4.52 -8.73 8.75
C LYS A 146 5.09 -9.03 10.12
N GLY A 147 5.96 -8.16 10.64
CA GLY A 147 6.53 -8.26 11.99
C GLY A 147 5.45 -8.27 13.08
N LEU A 148 4.57 -7.25 13.07
CA LEU A 148 3.48 -7.10 14.05
C LEU A 148 2.54 -8.31 14.06
N CYS A 149 2.14 -8.81 12.89
CA CYS A 149 1.31 -10.00 12.78
C CYS A 149 2.01 -11.24 13.36
N MET A 150 3.30 -11.41 13.04
CA MET A 150 4.08 -12.53 13.53
C MET A 150 4.33 -12.47 15.03
N GLU A 151 4.29 -11.32 15.69
CA GLU A 151 4.39 -11.23 17.16
C GLU A 151 3.17 -11.82 17.87
N GLN A 152 1.99 -11.76 17.25
CA GLN A 152 0.72 -12.20 17.84
C GLN A 152 0.48 -13.72 17.78
N TRP A 153 1.32 -14.48 17.08
CA TRP A 153 1.13 -15.92 16.96
C TRP A 153 1.66 -16.65 18.20
N GLU A 154 1.41 -17.94 18.33
CA GLU A 154 2.18 -18.82 19.21
C GLU A 154 2.83 -19.87 18.29
N GLU A 155 4.11 -20.14 18.47
CA GLU A 155 4.78 -21.27 17.82
C GLU A 155 5.08 -22.33 18.88
N GLY A 156 5.03 -23.60 18.48
CA GLY A 156 5.37 -24.72 19.37
C GLY A 156 6.84 -24.72 19.79
N GLU A 157 7.16 -25.58 20.75
CA GLU A 157 8.52 -25.73 21.29
C GLU A 157 9.55 -25.97 20.17
N GLY A 158 10.60 -25.13 20.13
CA GLY A 158 11.70 -25.19 19.14
C GLY A 158 11.58 -24.22 17.95
N GLY A 159 10.40 -23.65 17.69
CA GLY A 159 10.20 -22.64 16.63
C GLY A 159 10.55 -21.20 17.04
N GLU A 160 10.51 -20.92 18.34
CA GLU A 160 10.54 -19.56 18.88
C GLU A 160 11.77 -18.75 18.44
N SER A 161 12.97 -19.34 18.45
CA SER A 161 14.18 -18.64 18.01
C SER A 161 14.14 -18.29 16.52
N ARG A 162 13.62 -19.19 15.67
CA ARG A 162 13.49 -18.95 14.23
C ARG A 162 12.45 -17.89 13.95
N ARG A 163 11.34 -17.91 14.69
CA ARG A 163 10.29 -16.90 14.60
C ARG A 163 10.79 -15.53 15.02
N ARG A 164 11.47 -15.42 16.16
CA ARG A 164 12.08 -14.17 16.63
C ARG A 164 13.01 -13.60 15.55
N GLN A 165 13.83 -14.43 14.90
CA GLN A 165 14.69 -13.97 13.80
C GLN A 165 13.90 -13.42 12.61
N ARG A 166 12.77 -14.04 12.24
CA ARG A 166 11.89 -13.56 11.15
C ARG A 166 11.19 -12.24 11.51
N ILE A 167 10.76 -12.10 12.76
CA ILE A 167 10.15 -10.87 13.29
C ILE A 167 11.17 -9.73 13.24
N ILE A 168 12.36 -9.96 13.81
CA ILE A 168 13.46 -8.98 13.81
C ILE A 168 13.82 -8.59 12.38
N GLY A 169 14.04 -9.56 11.49
CA GLY A 169 14.38 -9.28 10.09
C GLY A 169 13.30 -8.48 9.35
N SER A 170 12.01 -8.69 9.70
CA SER A 170 10.92 -7.89 9.14
C SER A 170 11.01 -6.43 9.62
N PHE A 171 11.24 -6.19 10.90
CA PHE A 171 11.40 -4.83 11.42
C PHE A 171 12.68 -4.14 10.97
N GLU A 172 13.79 -4.87 10.85
CA GLU A 172 15.04 -4.35 10.28
C GLU A 172 14.82 -3.83 8.86
N LYS A 173 14.14 -4.63 8.01
CA LYS A 173 13.80 -4.21 6.64
C LYS A 173 12.81 -3.04 6.62
N ALA A 174 11.79 -3.05 7.47
CA ALA A 174 10.87 -1.92 7.60
C ALA A 174 11.63 -0.62 7.95
N ALA A 175 12.57 -0.68 8.90
CA ALA A 175 13.37 0.45 9.33
C ALA A 175 14.32 0.94 8.22
N GLU A 176 15.06 0.04 7.57
CA GLU A 176 15.96 0.36 6.44
C GLU A 176 15.21 1.11 5.31
N LEU A 177 14.04 0.60 4.93
CA LEU A 177 13.21 1.20 3.89
C LEU A 177 12.61 2.54 4.34
N THR A 178 12.21 2.66 5.61
CA THR A 178 11.69 3.91 6.16
C THR A 178 12.76 4.99 6.21
N ILE A 179 13.99 4.65 6.59
CA ILE A 179 15.14 5.58 6.56
C ILE A 179 15.40 6.06 5.13
N SER A 180 15.35 5.14 4.16
CA SER A 180 15.47 5.46 2.75
C SER A 180 14.35 6.39 2.27
N TYR A 181 13.11 6.14 2.71
CA TYR A 181 11.95 6.97 2.39
C TYR A 181 12.11 8.39 2.92
N VAL A 182 12.48 8.55 4.19
CA VAL A 182 12.69 9.88 4.79
C VAL A 182 13.82 10.61 4.08
N SER A 183 14.93 9.93 3.78
CA SER A 183 16.08 10.53 3.09
C SER A 183 15.73 11.03 1.69
N GLU A 184 14.95 10.27 0.93
CA GLU A 184 14.47 10.69 -0.39
C GLU A 184 13.40 11.79 -0.29
N LEU A 185 12.51 11.72 0.69
CA LEU A 185 11.50 12.75 0.94
C LEU A 185 12.17 14.10 1.25
N GLU A 186 13.21 14.12 2.08
CA GLU A 186 13.97 15.34 2.39
C GLU A 186 14.56 15.99 1.14
N LYS A 187 15.06 15.20 0.18
CA LYS A 187 15.57 15.72 -1.11
C LYS A 187 14.46 16.38 -1.93
N THR A 188 13.24 15.85 -1.88
CA THR A 188 12.09 16.44 -2.58
C THR A 188 11.60 17.73 -1.92
N LEU A 189 11.74 17.85 -0.59
CA LEU A 189 11.32 19.03 0.17
C LEU A 189 12.38 20.15 0.15
N ASN A 190 13.66 19.80 0.07
CA ASN A 190 14.79 20.74 0.06
C ASN A 190 15.61 20.64 -1.25
N PRO A 191 15.09 21.12 -2.39
CA PRO A 191 15.79 21.06 -3.67
C PRO A 191 17.09 21.90 -3.73
N MET A 192 17.40 22.71 -2.70
CA MET A 192 18.47 23.72 -2.68
C MET A 192 19.78 23.29 -2.01
N ARG A 193 20.02 21.99 -1.77
CA ARG A 193 21.32 21.49 -1.25
C ARG A 193 22.21 20.78 -2.28
N GLY A 194 21.89 20.91 -3.57
CA GLY A 194 22.76 20.51 -4.68
C GLY A 194 23.24 21.72 -5.45
N GLY A 195 24.33 22.34 -4.99
CA GLY A 195 25.08 23.39 -5.67
C GLY A 195 26.56 23.23 -5.34
#